data_AF-A0A843BZZ8-F1
#
_entry.id   AF-A0A843BZZ8-F1
#
_cell.length_a   1.000
_cell.length_b   1.000
_cell.length_c   1.000
_cell.angle_alpha   90.00
_cell.angle_beta   90.00
_cell.angle_gamma   90.00
#
_symmetry.space_group_name_H-M   'P 1'
#
loop_
_entity.id
_entity.type
_entity.pdbx_description
1 polymer ?
#
loop_
_entity_poly.entity_id
_entity_poly.type
_entity_poly.pdbx_seq_one_letter_code
_entity_poly.pdbx_strand_id
1 'polypeptide(L)'
;MSKRGLQYFTLSEIEPRVWFMLTGCNFHCKGCFRPARDGGGTLLTASETLERMEQACLNYYGKVPAEAMITGGEPTLDKVYLLSLVKGLKEKGFEKIVLMTNGYALGEDEDYVTELEEAGLTEAHVDVKAFSEDVHNSYTGKSNKPVLRAIEKLNASGIELLIQTVYMPGIVDATEIEQIAKFLASINKDIKYRINPFVPIFAYEQVARRPALEEIERAYEIASKYLPNAIISRSCYREYPTPPPQKTWITVYPDLTTKRRGMEDQKEDRLRWLSGIRPRESVVKDWQKEEWDFTLRHSLVGISESSVPQQTEVKEEKGVGLLNVKVKFPLSLHELTKTRWTELDLNGSTTIEGVMKSLTDKYGDKFRETVMATDRDNGSINIKRSFNVYLNGMNIKNLQGIKTEVHGNDEVIILSWVSGG
;
A
#
# COMPACT_ATOMS: atom_id res chain seq x y z
N MET A 1 14.47 6.70 35.35
CA MET A 1 14.36 6.82 33.88
C MET A 1 13.10 6.12 33.44
N SER A 2 12.37 6.68 32.48
CA SER A 2 11.17 6.02 31.95
C SER A 2 11.54 4.72 31.22
N LYS A 3 10.64 3.73 31.26
CA LYS A 3 10.79 2.46 30.55
C LYS A 3 9.64 2.27 29.56
N ARG A 4 9.96 1.76 28.37
CA ARG A 4 8.97 1.41 27.34
C ARG A 4 9.10 -0.04 26.94
N GLY A 5 7.97 -0.63 26.56
CA GLY A 5 7.94 -1.99 26.06
C GLY A 5 8.52 -2.05 24.66
N LEU A 6 9.52 -2.91 24.49
CA LEU A 6 10.09 -3.29 23.20
C LEU A 6 9.65 -4.71 22.88
N GLN A 7 9.02 -4.92 21.74
CA GLN A 7 8.64 -6.26 21.28
C GLN A 7 9.84 -6.99 20.66
N TYR A 8 10.52 -6.33 19.72
CA TYR A 8 11.73 -6.81 19.04
C TYR A 8 12.31 -5.70 18.15
N PHE A 9 13.52 -5.93 17.63
CA PHE A 9 14.06 -5.22 16.48
C PHE A 9 13.80 -6.00 15.19
N THR A 10 13.68 -5.28 14.07
CA THR A 10 13.76 -5.90 12.73
C THR A 10 14.99 -5.37 12.01
N LEU A 11 15.78 -6.26 11.44
CA LEU A 11 16.94 -5.93 10.61
C LEU A 11 16.62 -6.33 9.16
N SER A 12 16.88 -5.42 8.23
CA SER A 12 16.72 -5.65 6.78
C SER A 12 17.82 -6.57 6.24
N GLU A 13 17.46 -7.49 5.35
CA GLU A 13 18.45 -8.33 4.64
C GLU A 13 18.90 -7.71 3.31
N ILE A 14 18.39 -6.52 2.94
CA ILE A 14 18.72 -5.84 1.66
C ILE A 14 19.78 -4.77 1.87
N GLU A 15 19.55 -3.87 2.82
CA GLU A 15 20.45 -2.77 3.17
C GLU A 15 20.49 -2.62 4.69
N PRO A 16 21.62 -2.21 5.29
CA PRO A 16 21.71 -2.04 6.74
C PRO A 16 20.76 -0.96 7.27
N ARG A 17 19.71 -1.39 7.97
CA ARG A 17 18.70 -0.52 8.62
C ARG A 17 17.97 -1.31 9.70
N VAL A 18 17.52 -0.62 10.75
CA VAL A 18 16.86 -1.25 11.91
C VAL A 18 15.51 -0.61 12.23
N TRP A 19 14.52 -1.45 12.55
CA TRP A 19 13.23 -0.99 13.08
C TRP A 19 13.10 -1.34 14.57
N PHE A 20 12.65 -0.37 15.35
CA PHE A 20 12.25 -0.52 16.75
C PHE A 20 10.75 -0.77 16.80
N MET A 21 10.33 -1.91 17.36
CA MET A 21 8.90 -2.24 17.51
C MET A 21 8.47 -2.00 18.96
N LEU A 22 8.13 -0.75 19.27
CA LEU A 22 7.64 -0.34 20.58
C LEU A 22 6.18 -0.77 20.78
N THR A 23 5.77 -0.97 22.02
CA THR A 23 4.42 -1.45 22.35
C THR A 23 3.54 -0.38 23.01
N GLY A 24 2.24 -0.63 22.98
CA GLY A 24 1.18 0.26 23.45
C GLY A 24 0.76 1.26 22.37
N CYS A 25 -0.54 1.52 22.28
CA CYS A 25 -1.09 2.54 21.37
C CYS A 25 -2.25 3.27 22.07
N ASN A 26 -2.36 4.59 21.86
CA ASN A 26 -3.49 5.40 22.33
C ASN A 26 -4.72 5.31 21.42
N PHE A 27 -4.58 4.70 20.24
CA PHE A 27 -5.68 4.43 19.32
C PHE A 27 -6.19 3.00 19.45
N HIS A 28 -7.47 2.84 19.20
CA HIS A 28 -8.18 1.56 19.17
C HIS A 28 -8.68 1.25 17.75
N CYS A 29 -7.81 1.45 16.74
CA CYS A 29 -8.15 1.26 15.34
C CYS A 29 -8.82 -0.10 15.11
N LYS A 30 -10.07 -0.11 14.63
CA LYS A 30 -10.80 -1.35 14.33
C LYS A 30 -10.09 -2.19 13.27
N GLY A 31 -9.44 -1.54 12.31
CA GLY A 31 -8.62 -2.20 11.28
C GLY A 31 -7.17 -2.44 11.68
N CYS A 32 -6.80 -2.32 12.97
CA CYS A 32 -5.41 -2.48 13.40
C CYS A 32 -4.89 -3.87 13.05
N PHE A 33 -3.67 -3.92 12.53
CA PHE A 33 -3.01 -5.16 12.14
C PHE A 33 -1.73 -5.37 12.95
N ARG A 34 -1.60 -4.85 14.17
CA ARG A 34 -0.34 -4.99 14.93
C ARG A 34 -0.62 -5.40 16.38
N PRO A 35 -0.10 -6.56 16.82
CA PRO A 35 -0.15 -6.96 18.23
C PRO A 35 0.47 -5.93 19.18
N ALA A 36 1.46 -5.18 18.70
CA ALA A 36 2.12 -4.10 19.45
C ALA A 36 1.14 -3.03 19.99
N ARG A 37 -0.09 -2.97 19.48
CA ARG A 37 -1.18 -2.13 20.02
C ARG A 37 -1.45 -2.41 21.51
N ASP A 38 -1.48 -3.68 21.92
CA ASP A 38 -2.06 -4.11 23.21
C ASP A 38 -1.04 -4.08 24.38
N GLY A 39 0.09 -3.38 24.21
CA GLY A 39 1.15 -3.27 25.21
C GLY A 39 2.05 -4.51 25.27
N GLY A 40 2.65 -4.76 26.44
CA GLY A 40 3.58 -5.87 26.66
C GLY A 40 5.00 -5.62 26.14
N GLY A 41 5.70 -6.70 25.79
CA GLY A 41 7.13 -6.66 25.44
C GLY A 41 8.03 -6.53 26.68
N THR A 42 9.33 -6.36 26.44
CA THR A 42 10.31 -6.19 27.52
C THR A 42 10.44 -4.71 27.85
N LEU A 43 10.23 -4.35 29.12
CA LEU A 43 10.36 -2.97 29.60
C LEU A 43 11.83 -2.59 29.72
N LEU A 44 12.26 -1.66 28.86
CA LEU A 44 13.63 -1.17 28.78
C LEU A 44 13.65 0.34 28.87
N THR A 45 14.71 0.89 29.45
CA THR A 45 15.09 2.30 29.28
C THR A 45 15.63 2.54 27.88
N ALA A 46 15.71 3.80 27.45
CA ALA A 46 16.26 4.14 26.14
C ALA A 46 17.71 3.66 25.98
N SER A 47 18.54 3.78 27.04
CA SER A 47 19.93 3.28 27.04
C SER A 47 19.98 1.77 26.83
N GLU A 48 19.22 1.00 27.62
CA GLU A 48 19.17 -0.47 27.48
C GLU A 48 18.69 -0.89 26.07
N THR A 49 17.74 -0.17 25.49
CA THR A 49 17.26 -0.41 24.12
C THR A 49 18.35 -0.11 23.08
N LEU A 50 19.08 0.99 23.23
CA LEU A 50 20.17 1.37 22.33
C LEU A 50 21.34 0.38 22.39
N GLU A 51 21.73 -0.05 23.59
CA GLU A 51 22.78 -1.06 23.80
C GLU A 51 22.42 -2.39 23.13
N ARG A 52 21.18 -2.87 23.33
CA ARG A 52 20.70 -4.11 22.71
C ARG A 52 20.61 -4.00 21.18
N MET A 53 20.14 -2.86 20.67
CA MET A 53 20.09 -2.60 19.22
C MET A 53 21.49 -2.59 18.62
N GLU A 54 22.45 -1.92 19.26
CA GLU A 54 23.83 -1.85 18.80
C GLU A 54 24.45 -3.24 18.75
N GLN A 55 24.28 -4.04 19.81
CA GLN A 55 24.77 -5.42 19.82
C GLN A 55 24.10 -6.27 18.73
N ALA A 56 22.79 -6.13 18.52
CA ALA A 56 22.07 -6.81 17.44
C ALA A 56 22.62 -6.43 16.05
N CYS A 57 22.86 -5.14 15.81
CA CYS A 57 23.38 -4.64 14.54
C CYS A 57 24.83 -5.08 14.32
N LEU A 58 25.70 -5.01 15.33
CA LEU A 58 27.08 -5.48 15.25
C LEU A 58 27.14 -6.99 14.98
N ASN A 59 26.30 -7.78 15.63
CA ASN A 59 26.26 -9.23 15.41
C ASN A 59 25.80 -9.61 13.99
N TYR A 60 24.88 -8.86 13.39
CA TYR A 60 24.32 -9.20 12.08
C TYR A 60 25.03 -8.50 10.90
N TYR A 61 25.28 -7.20 11.01
CA TYR A 61 25.89 -6.38 9.95
C TYR A 61 27.39 -6.14 10.13
N GLY A 62 27.95 -6.41 11.32
CA GLY A 62 29.33 -6.02 11.66
C GLY A 62 29.50 -4.51 11.92
N LYS A 63 28.42 -3.73 11.88
CA LYS A 63 28.42 -2.27 12.08
C LYS A 63 27.04 -1.77 12.51
N VAL A 64 27.00 -0.55 13.04
CA VAL A 64 25.76 0.20 13.24
C VAL A 64 25.28 0.73 11.87
N PRO A 65 23.99 0.57 11.51
CA PRO A 65 23.45 1.09 10.26
C PRO A 65 23.27 2.61 10.30
N ALA A 66 23.10 3.22 9.12
CA ALA A 66 22.84 4.66 9.01
C ALA A 66 21.34 5.02 9.21
N GLU A 67 20.44 4.04 9.06
CA GLU A 67 18.99 4.25 9.12
C GLU A 67 18.32 3.50 10.29
N ALA A 68 17.50 4.23 11.04
CA ALA A 68 16.64 3.71 12.10
C ALA A 68 15.19 4.13 11.88
N MET A 69 14.26 3.22 12.14
CA MET A 69 12.82 3.46 12.05
C MET A 69 12.17 3.11 13.39
N ILE A 70 11.44 4.05 13.98
CA ILE A 70 10.78 3.87 15.26
C ILE A 70 9.29 3.69 15.00
N THR A 71 8.74 2.52 15.33
CA THR A 71 7.36 2.13 14.99
C THR A 71 6.80 1.12 16.02
N GLY A 72 5.77 0.35 15.65
CA GLY A 72 5.17 -0.72 16.43
C GLY A 72 3.72 -0.42 16.79
N GLY A 73 3.49 -0.01 18.03
CA GLY A 73 2.25 0.61 18.50
C GLY A 73 2.27 2.10 18.19
N GLU A 74 2.32 2.95 19.22
CA GLU A 74 2.53 4.39 19.09
C GLU A 74 3.80 4.80 19.85
N PRO A 75 4.88 5.18 19.15
CA PRO A 75 6.11 5.61 19.81
C PRO A 75 5.93 6.84 20.72
N THR A 76 5.05 7.78 20.36
CA THR A 76 4.95 9.10 21.01
C THR A 76 4.23 9.09 22.35
N LEU A 77 3.84 7.92 22.89
CA LEU A 77 3.17 7.84 24.19
C LEU A 77 4.09 8.19 25.37
N ASP A 78 5.41 8.15 25.17
CA ASP A 78 6.39 8.49 26.18
C ASP A 78 7.45 9.42 25.59
N LYS A 79 7.21 10.71 25.80
CA LYS A 79 8.05 11.81 25.33
C LYS A 79 9.49 11.68 25.82
N VAL A 80 9.69 11.45 27.11
CA VAL A 80 11.03 11.38 27.71
C VAL A 80 11.83 10.21 27.15
N TYR A 81 11.19 9.04 27.01
CA TYR A 81 11.83 7.88 26.41
C TYR A 81 12.17 8.11 24.93
N LEU A 82 11.23 8.65 24.14
CA LEU A 82 11.44 8.85 22.71
C LEU A 82 12.55 9.87 22.43
N LEU A 83 12.58 11.00 23.14
CA LEU A 83 13.64 12.00 23.02
C LEU A 83 15.02 11.41 23.35
N SER A 84 15.10 10.62 24.42
CA SER A 84 16.33 9.93 24.81
C SER A 84 16.79 8.92 23.76
N LEU A 85 15.85 8.19 23.15
CA LEU A 85 16.14 7.21 22.09
C LEU A 85 16.64 7.90 20.82
N VAL A 86 15.98 8.96 20.36
CA VAL A 86 16.36 9.72 19.15
C VAL A 86 17.74 10.36 19.35
N LYS A 87 17.97 11.00 20.50
CA LYS A 87 19.28 11.58 20.83
C LYS A 87 20.39 10.54 20.82
N GLY A 88 20.17 9.39 21.46
CA GLY A 88 21.16 8.32 21.50
C GLY A 88 21.41 7.67 20.13
N LEU A 89 20.41 7.60 19.24
CA LEU A 89 20.61 7.21 17.85
C LEU A 89 21.50 8.24 17.12
N LYS A 90 21.24 9.53 17.30
CA LYS A 90 22.03 10.59 16.68
C LYS A 90 23.50 10.55 17.13
N GLU A 91 23.73 10.38 18.43
CA GLU A 91 25.07 10.22 19.02
C GLU A 91 25.82 8.98 18.52
N LYS A 92 25.09 7.92 18.16
CA LYS A 92 25.64 6.69 17.56
C LYS A 92 25.90 6.79 16.05
N GLY A 93 25.67 7.96 15.45
CA GLY A 93 26.00 8.21 14.04
C GLY A 93 24.91 7.81 13.05
N PHE A 94 23.67 7.62 13.50
CA PHE A 94 22.55 7.45 12.57
C PHE A 94 22.31 8.75 11.79
N GLU A 95 22.30 8.63 10.47
CA GLU A 95 22.08 9.75 9.55
C GLU A 95 20.60 9.98 9.30
N LYS A 96 19.80 8.90 9.34
CA LYS A 96 18.36 8.93 9.08
C LYS A 96 17.60 8.24 10.22
N ILE A 97 16.81 9.02 10.95
CA ILE A 97 15.98 8.57 12.07
C ILE A 97 14.52 8.89 11.71
N VAL A 98 13.75 7.85 11.39
CA VAL A 98 12.36 7.96 10.93
C VAL A 98 11.41 7.59 12.06
N LEU A 99 10.52 8.51 12.43
CA LEU A 99 9.43 8.25 13.36
C LEU A 99 8.17 7.87 12.58
N MET A 100 7.62 6.68 12.80
CA MET A 100 6.31 6.29 12.26
C MET A 100 5.27 6.38 13.37
N THR A 101 4.30 7.28 13.22
CA THR A 101 3.39 7.69 14.30
C THR A 101 1.98 7.99 13.78
N ASN A 102 0.99 7.87 14.65
CA ASN A 102 -0.34 8.42 14.43
C ASN A 102 -0.42 9.94 14.65
N GLY A 103 0.64 10.57 15.18
CA GLY A 103 0.77 12.03 15.34
C GLY A 103 -0.08 12.65 16.45
N TYR A 104 -0.93 11.89 17.14
CA TYR A 104 -1.91 12.46 18.07
C TYR A 104 -1.24 13.19 19.24
N ALA A 105 -0.25 12.59 19.90
CA ALA A 105 0.44 13.22 21.03
C ALA A 105 1.29 14.42 20.60
N LEU A 106 1.84 14.40 19.37
CA LEU A 106 2.63 15.52 18.82
C LEU A 106 1.78 16.79 18.63
N GLY A 107 0.47 16.64 18.41
CA GLY A 107 -0.44 17.78 18.28
C GLY A 107 -1.18 18.16 19.56
N GLU A 108 -1.09 17.36 20.62
CA GLU A 108 -1.56 17.73 21.96
C GLU A 108 -0.51 18.51 22.75
N ASP A 109 0.76 18.21 22.53
CA ASP A 109 1.89 18.89 23.17
C ASP A 109 2.44 19.99 22.24
N GLU A 110 2.67 21.18 22.78
CA GLU A 110 3.15 22.32 21.99
C GLU A 110 4.61 22.18 21.58
N ASP A 111 5.46 21.65 22.45
CA ASP A 111 6.91 21.66 22.28
C ASP A 111 7.46 20.37 21.68
N TYR A 112 6.64 19.30 21.65
CA TYR A 112 7.13 17.96 21.35
C TYR A 112 7.76 17.81 19.95
N VAL A 113 7.23 18.49 18.92
CA VAL A 113 7.83 18.47 17.59
C VAL A 113 9.20 19.17 17.59
N THR A 114 9.30 20.33 18.26
CA THR A 114 10.56 21.08 18.40
C THR A 114 11.61 20.29 19.17
N GLU A 115 11.24 19.67 20.29
CA GLU A 115 12.18 18.84 21.05
C GLU A 115 12.64 17.59 20.28
N LEU A 116 11.78 17.01 19.43
CA LEU A 116 12.18 15.90 18.55
C LEU A 116 13.18 16.36 17.48
N GLU A 117 12.96 17.54 16.89
CA GLU A 117 13.90 18.14 15.95
C GLU A 117 15.25 18.40 16.62
N GLU A 118 15.25 19.02 17.81
CA GLU A 118 16.46 19.26 18.61
C GLU A 118 17.17 17.97 19.02
N ALA A 119 16.42 16.90 19.30
CA ALA A 119 16.98 15.58 19.59
C ALA A 119 17.63 14.92 18.36
N GLY A 120 17.34 15.43 17.15
CA GLY A 120 17.93 14.96 15.89
C GLY A 120 17.03 14.03 15.08
N LEU A 121 15.70 14.06 15.28
CA LEU A 121 14.76 13.36 14.41
C LEU A 121 14.86 13.93 12.99
N THR A 122 14.93 13.07 11.97
CA THR A 122 15.14 13.53 10.59
C THR A 122 13.90 13.44 9.72
N GLU A 123 13.03 12.46 9.96
CA GLU A 123 11.83 12.23 9.16
C GLU A 123 10.68 11.73 10.03
N ALA A 124 9.47 12.18 9.76
CA ALA A 124 8.23 11.72 10.40
C ALA A 124 7.24 11.21 9.35
N HIS A 125 6.76 9.99 9.55
CA HIS A 125 5.66 9.37 8.81
C HIS A 125 4.42 9.45 9.67
N VAL A 126 3.48 10.31 9.30
CA VAL A 126 2.23 10.52 10.05
C VAL A 126 1.07 9.86 9.34
N ASP A 127 0.38 8.98 10.06
CA ASP A 127 -0.81 8.32 9.57
C ASP A 127 -2.10 9.13 9.84
N VAL A 128 -2.71 9.69 8.80
CA VAL A 128 -4.05 10.26 8.88
C VAL A 128 -5.07 9.14 8.64
N LYS A 129 -5.76 8.73 9.71
CA LYS A 129 -6.70 7.60 9.64
C LYS A 129 -8.04 7.95 9.00
N ALA A 130 -8.46 9.21 9.08
CA ALA A 130 -9.61 9.81 8.40
C ALA A 130 -9.58 11.35 8.59
N PHE A 131 -10.10 12.11 7.63
CA PHE A 131 -10.28 13.56 7.72
C PHE A 131 -11.58 13.97 8.39
N SER A 132 -12.66 13.22 8.22
CA SER A 132 -13.88 13.46 8.98
C SER A 132 -13.67 13.05 10.44
N GLU A 133 -13.91 13.97 11.37
CA GLU A 133 -13.69 13.71 12.81
C GLU A 133 -14.55 12.54 13.31
N ASP A 134 -15.81 12.45 12.88
CA ASP A 134 -16.72 11.35 13.26
C ASP A 134 -16.24 9.99 12.74
N VAL A 135 -15.75 9.94 11.50
CA VAL A 135 -15.17 8.73 10.90
C VAL A 135 -13.91 8.35 11.67
N HIS A 136 -13.03 9.32 11.94
CA HIS A 136 -11.80 9.10 12.70
C HIS A 136 -12.11 8.57 14.11
N ASN A 137 -13.07 9.17 14.81
CA ASN A 137 -13.47 8.77 16.16
C ASN A 137 -14.12 7.38 16.17
N SER A 138 -15.02 7.08 15.23
CA SER A 138 -15.62 5.75 15.10
C SER A 138 -14.57 4.67 14.78
N TYR A 139 -13.55 5.00 13.99
CA TYR A 139 -12.53 4.05 13.58
C TYR A 139 -11.44 3.85 14.64
N THR A 140 -10.98 4.92 15.30
CA THR A 140 -9.80 4.94 16.18
C THR A 140 -10.12 5.13 17.67
N GLY A 141 -11.31 5.61 18.00
CA GLY A 141 -11.69 6.04 19.36
C GLY A 141 -11.17 7.41 19.78
N LYS A 142 -10.64 8.22 18.85
CA LYS A 142 -10.08 9.56 19.13
C LYS A 142 -10.48 10.57 18.05
N SER A 143 -10.45 11.86 18.39
CA SER A 143 -10.54 12.96 17.41
C SER A 143 -9.29 13.01 16.53
N ASN A 144 -9.43 13.47 15.28
CA ASN A 144 -8.28 13.72 14.40
C ASN A 144 -7.65 15.10 14.58
N LYS A 145 -8.30 16.02 15.32
CA LYS A 145 -7.81 17.41 15.46
C LYS A 145 -6.35 17.48 15.92
N PRO A 146 -5.89 16.70 16.93
CA PRO A 146 -4.48 16.70 17.29
C PRO A 146 -3.58 16.20 16.15
N VAL A 147 -4.00 15.18 15.41
CA VAL A 147 -3.24 14.67 14.26
C VAL A 147 -3.05 15.76 13.19
N LEU A 148 -4.12 16.51 12.87
CA LEU A 148 -4.04 17.60 11.90
C LEU A 148 -3.12 18.73 12.38
N ARG A 149 -3.17 19.10 13.66
CA ARG A 149 -2.22 20.07 14.25
C ARG A 149 -0.77 19.58 14.22
N ALA A 150 -0.55 18.29 14.45
CA ALA A 150 0.80 17.72 14.37
C ALA A 150 1.39 17.86 12.97
N ILE A 151 0.58 17.72 11.92
CA ILE A 151 0.99 17.90 10.52
C ILE A 151 1.42 19.36 10.27
N GLU A 152 0.66 20.33 10.76
CA GLU A 152 1.02 21.75 10.68
C GLU A 152 2.36 22.03 11.37
N LYS A 153 2.53 21.53 12.61
CA LYS A 153 3.77 21.68 13.39
C LYS A 153 4.97 21.02 12.72
N LEU A 154 4.82 19.80 12.20
CA LEU A 154 5.88 19.06 11.50
C LEU A 154 6.25 19.71 10.17
N ASN A 155 5.27 20.25 9.43
CA ASN A 155 5.58 20.98 8.20
C ASN A 155 6.33 22.30 8.46
N ALA A 156 6.16 22.89 9.65
CA ALA A 156 6.86 24.11 10.06
C ALA A 156 8.26 23.84 10.65
N SER A 157 8.63 22.58 10.90
CA SER A 157 9.94 22.20 11.42
C SER A 157 10.91 21.78 10.30
N GLY A 158 12.17 21.53 10.66
CA GLY A 158 13.18 20.93 9.78
C GLY A 158 13.08 19.42 9.59
N ILE A 159 12.02 18.77 10.11
CA ILE A 159 11.81 17.32 9.99
C ILE A 159 11.13 17.02 8.64
N GLU A 160 11.71 16.10 7.85
CA GLU A 160 11.06 15.66 6.61
C GLU A 160 9.70 15.00 6.91
N LEU A 161 8.66 15.40 6.17
CA LEU A 161 7.30 14.94 6.42
C LEU A 161 6.78 14.05 5.29
N LEU A 162 6.29 12.87 5.66
CA LEU A 162 5.51 11.97 4.81
C LEU A 162 4.16 11.71 5.47
N ILE A 163 3.07 12.04 4.80
CA ILE A 163 1.72 11.71 5.25
C ILE A 163 1.28 10.40 4.61
N GLN A 164 0.62 9.54 5.39
CA GLN A 164 0.12 8.27 4.91
C GLN A 164 -1.35 8.06 5.30
N THR A 165 -2.13 7.43 4.43
CA THR A 165 -3.51 7.05 4.70
C THR A 165 -3.79 5.67 4.16
N VAL A 166 -4.54 4.87 4.91
CA VAL A 166 -5.01 3.55 4.45
C VAL A 166 -6.40 3.72 3.82
N TYR A 167 -6.50 3.47 2.52
CA TYR A 167 -7.78 3.47 1.80
C TYR A 167 -8.61 2.25 2.20
N MET A 168 -9.82 2.51 2.71
CA MET A 168 -10.75 1.52 3.24
C MET A 168 -12.13 1.74 2.61
N PRO A 169 -12.57 0.91 1.65
CA PRO A 169 -13.84 1.10 0.96
C PRO A 169 -15.00 1.20 1.97
N GLY A 170 -15.76 2.29 1.89
CA GLY A 170 -16.90 2.58 2.77
C GLY A 170 -16.55 3.16 4.14
N ILE A 171 -15.27 3.42 4.45
CA ILE A 171 -14.83 4.10 5.68
C ILE A 171 -13.90 5.26 5.34
N VAL A 172 -12.77 4.97 4.69
CA VAL A 172 -11.77 5.94 4.25
C VAL A 172 -11.67 5.80 2.74
N ASP A 173 -12.67 6.31 2.05
CA ASP A 173 -12.81 6.17 0.61
C ASP A 173 -12.32 7.41 -0.15
N ALA A 174 -12.70 7.52 -1.43
CA ALA A 174 -12.26 8.60 -2.29
C ALA A 174 -12.59 10.00 -1.76
N THR A 175 -13.69 10.16 -1.01
CA THR A 175 -14.09 11.45 -0.45
C THR A 175 -13.15 11.88 0.67
N GLU A 176 -12.82 10.96 1.58
CA GLU A 176 -11.85 11.22 2.65
C GLU A 176 -10.47 11.54 2.07
N ILE A 177 -10.03 10.79 1.06
CA ILE A 177 -8.75 11.06 0.37
C ILE A 177 -8.71 12.46 -0.24
N GLU A 178 -9.80 12.90 -0.87
CA GLU A 178 -9.88 14.26 -1.43
C GLU A 178 -9.74 15.32 -0.36
N GLN A 179 -10.42 15.15 0.77
CA GLN A 179 -10.38 16.11 1.88
C GLN A 179 -8.99 16.18 2.52
N ILE A 180 -8.34 15.03 2.74
CA ILE A 180 -6.95 14.98 3.20
C ILE A 180 -6.06 15.71 2.21
N ALA A 181 -6.16 15.41 0.92
CA ALA A 181 -5.31 16.03 -0.10
C ALA A 181 -5.49 17.54 -0.17
N LYS A 182 -6.74 18.05 -0.07
CA LYS A 182 -7.04 19.49 0.01
C LYS A 182 -6.42 20.13 1.25
N PHE A 183 -6.56 19.50 2.41
CA PHE A 183 -5.99 19.99 3.66
C PHE A 183 -4.46 20.08 3.57
N LEU A 184 -3.80 19.01 3.15
CA LEU A 184 -2.34 19.01 2.99
C LEU A 184 -1.89 20.08 1.99
N ALA A 185 -2.56 20.19 0.84
CA ALA A 185 -2.24 21.21 -0.17
C ALA A 185 -2.49 22.65 0.31
N SER A 186 -3.36 22.85 1.31
CA SER A 186 -3.57 24.15 1.95
C SER A 186 -2.43 24.55 2.89
N ILE A 187 -1.70 23.58 3.42
CA ILE A 187 -0.50 23.78 4.24
C ILE A 187 0.72 23.95 3.32
N ASN A 188 0.98 22.93 2.49
CA ASN A 188 2.11 22.89 1.58
C ASN A 188 1.86 21.82 0.50
N LYS A 189 1.86 22.23 -0.78
CA LYS A 189 1.61 21.33 -1.92
C LYS A 189 2.70 20.28 -2.12
N ASP A 190 3.91 20.52 -1.60
CA ASP A 190 5.04 19.61 -1.78
C ASP A 190 5.06 18.47 -0.76
N ILE A 191 4.15 18.47 0.24
CA ILE A 191 4.01 17.38 1.20
C ILE A 191 3.87 16.04 0.47
N LYS A 192 4.76 15.09 0.80
CA LYS A 192 4.70 13.72 0.30
C LYS A 192 3.46 13.05 0.89
N TYR A 193 2.62 12.47 0.04
CA TYR A 193 1.38 11.80 0.47
C TYR A 193 1.27 10.40 -0.09
N ARG A 194 1.15 9.39 0.77
CA ARG A 194 1.07 7.98 0.41
C ARG A 194 -0.29 7.39 0.73
N ILE A 195 -0.91 6.77 -0.27
CA ILE A 195 -2.17 6.04 -0.12
C ILE A 195 -1.87 4.54 -0.14
N ASN A 196 -2.22 3.84 0.92
CA ASN A 196 -1.99 2.40 1.11
C ASN A 196 -3.32 1.64 1.01
N PRO A 197 -3.41 0.49 0.32
CA PRO A 197 -4.64 -0.31 0.30
C PRO A 197 -4.84 -1.04 1.63
N PHE A 198 -6.07 -1.09 2.12
CA PHE A 198 -6.41 -1.92 3.28
C PHE A 198 -6.24 -3.40 3.00
N VAL A 199 -5.70 -4.13 3.99
CA VAL A 199 -5.49 -5.58 3.94
C VAL A 199 -6.31 -6.23 5.07
N PRO A 200 -7.49 -6.76 4.75
CA PRO A 200 -8.45 -7.21 5.77
C PRO A 200 -8.05 -8.48 6.50
N ILE A 201 -7.26 -9.36 5.85
CA ILE A 201 -6.92 -10.70 6.36
C ILE A 201 -6.17 -10.66 7.70
N PHE A 202 -5.71 -9.48 8.17
CA PHE A 202 -5.03 -9.34 9.46
C PHE A 202 -5.57 -8.21 10.34
N ALA A 203 -6.76 -7.71 10.03
CA ALA A 203 -7.39 -6.66 10.80
C ALA A 203 -7.95 -7.20 12.13
N TYR A 204 -7.89 -6.38 13.17
CA TYR A 204 -8.46 -6.64 14.48
C TYR A 204 -9.96 -6.93 14.39
N GLU A 205 -10.67 -6.13 13.59
CA GLU A 205 -12.04 -6.33 13.17
C GLU A 205 -12.13 -6.29 11.63
N GLN A 206 -13.03 -7.11 11.07
CA GLN A 206 -13.36 -7.11 9.65
C GLN A 206 -14.27 -5.92 9.31
N VAL A 207 -13.67 -4.73 9.18
CA VAL A 207 -14.43 -3.48 8.99
C VAL A 207 -14.58 -3.03 7.54
N ALA A 208 -13.71 -3.49 6.65
CA ALA A 208 -13.76 -3.13 5.23
C ALA A 208 -13.13 -4.25 4.39
N ARG A 209 -13.56 -4.38 3.14
CA ARG A 209 -12.91 -5.30 2.20
C ARG A 209 -11.57 -4.76 1.71
N ARG A 210 -10.80 -5.61 1.04
CA ARG A 210 -9.66 -5.14 0.26
C ARG A 210 -10.17 -4.18 -0.84
N PRO A 211 -9.55 -3.01 -1.01
CA PRO A 211 -9.87 -2.11 -2.12
C PRO A 211 -9.66 -2.80 -3.46
N ALA A 212 -10.54 -2.52 -4.41
CA ALA A 212 -10.30 -2.82 -5.81
C ALA A 212 -9.19 -1.91 -6.33
N LEU A 213 -8.54 -2.31 -7.42
CA LEU A 213 -7.42 -1.55 -7.95
C LEU A 213 -7.89 -0.20 -8.49
N GLU A 214 -9.07 -0.18 -9.11
CA GLU A 214 -9.74 1.00 -9.64
C GLU A 214 -10.05 2.02 -8.54
N GLU A 215 -10.35 1.57 -7.32
CA GLU A 215 -10.61 2.44 -6.17
C GLU A 215 -9.33 3.15 -5.69
N ILE A 216 -8.20 2.43 -5.69
CA ILE A 216 -6.89 2.98 -5.33
C ILE A 216 -6.38 3.93 -6.42
N GLU A 217 -6.57 3.59 -7.70
CA GLU A 217 -6.20 4.44 -8.82
C GLU A 217 -7.04 5.73 -8.82
N ARG A 218 -8.35 5.63 -8.57
CA ARG A 218 -9.22 6.80 -8.41
C ARG A 218 -8.78 7.67 -7.22
N ALA A 219 -8.41 7.07 -6.09
CA ALA A 219 -7.90 7.80 -4.93
C ALA A 219 -6.61 8.57 -5.27
N TYR A 220 -5.70 7.95 -6.01
CA TYR A 220 -4.50 8.61 -6.54
C TYR A 220 -4.85 9.79 -7.45
N GLU A 221 -5.69 9.58 -8.47
CA GLU A 221 -6.08 10.64 -9.41
C GLU A 221 -6.71 11.85 -8.71
N ILE A 222 -7.50 11.61 -7.66
CA ILE A 222 -8.10 12.65 -6.84
C ILE A 222 -7.03 13.40 -6.06
N ALA A 223 -6.14 12.69 -5.36
CA ALA A 223 -5.08 13.30 -4.56
C ALA A 223 -4.09 14.09 -5.43
N SER A 224 -3.71 13.57 -6.59
CA SER A 224 -2.76 14.18 -7.53
C SER A 224 -3.23 15.51 -8.12
N LYS A 225 -4.54 15.83 -8.05
CA LYS A 225 -5.06 17.17 -8.41
C LYS A 225 -4.58 18.26 -7.46
N TYR A 226 -4.29 17.90 -6.21
CA TYR A 226 -3.92 18.82 -5.13
C TYR A 226 -2.44 18.69 -4.74
N LEU A 227 -1.90 17.47 -4.80
CA LEU A 227 -0.55 17.12 -4.35
C LEU A 227 0.23 16.42 -5.47
N PRO A 228 1.17 17.09 -6.16
CA PRO A 228 1.96 16.47 -7.24
C PRO A 228 2.80 15.28 -6.78
N ASN A 229 3.17 15.22 -5.50
CA ASN A 229 3.98 14.17 -4.89
C ASN A 229 3.16 13.02 -4.27
N ALA A 230 1.86 12.93 -4.59
CA ALA A 230 1.04 11.81 -4.16
C ALA A 230 1.57 10.50 -4.76
N ILE A 231 1.57 9.43 -3.97
CA ILE A 231 1.95 8.09 -4.40
C ILE A 231 0.96 7.06 -3.86
N ILE A 232 0.76 5.97 -4.59
CA ILE A 232 0.05 4.79 -4.10
C ILE A 232 1.05 3.68 -3.82
N SER A 233 1.02 3.13 -2.60
CA SER A 233 1.83 1.96 -2.30
C SER A 233 1.07 0.72 -2.77
N ARG A 234 1.59 0.03 -3.79
CA ARG A 234 1.26 -1.38 -4.00
C ARG A 234 2.12 -2.19 -3.02
N SER A 235 1.76 -2.14 -1.73
CA SER A 235 2.34 -2.92 -0.61
C SER A 235 3.83 -3.23 -0.70
N CYS A 236 4.78 -2.38 -0.27
CA CYS A 236 6.23 -2.71 -0.25
C CYS A 236 6.88 -3.22 -1.57
N TYR A 237 6.14 -3.40 -2.66
CA TYR A 237 6.48 -4.28 -3.78
C TYR A 237 6.87 -3.49 -5.04
N ARG A 238 6.71 -2.16 -5.05
CA ARG A 238 6.90 -1.34 -6.25
C ARG A 238 7.60 0.00 -6.03
N GLU A 239 8.07 0.28 -4.81
CA GLU A 239 8.70 1.59 -4.52
C GLU A 239 10.16 1.68 -4.98
N TYR A 240 10.80 0.57 -5.41
CA TYR A 240 12.14 0.62 -6.00
C TYR A 240 12.35 -0.40 -7.13
N PRO A 241 13.18 -0.08 -8.15
CA PRO A 241 13.70 -1.07 -9.09
C PRO A 241 14.79 -1.90 -8.39
N THR A 242 14.43 -2.89 -7.60
CA THR A 242 15.38 -3.74 -6.84
C THR A 242 14.80 -5.15 -6.56
N PRO A 243 15.60 -6.14 -6.09
CA PRO A 243 15.56 -7.58 -6.42
C PRO A 243 14.24 -8.30 -6.04
N PRO A 244 14.05 -9.59 -6.37
CA PRO A 244 12.80 -10.30 -6.09
C PRO A 244 12.32 -10.09 -4.65
N PRO A 245 11.00 -9.93 -4.45
CA PRO A 245 10.42 -9.56 -3.17
C PRO A 245 10.89 -10.52 -2.09
N GLN A 246 11.62 -10.00 -1.11
CA GLN A 246 12.03 -10.81 0.03
C GLN A 246 10.81 -11.19 0.85
N LYS A 247 10.66 -12.50 1.04
CA LYS A 247 9.59 -13.07 1.87
C LYS A 247 10.01 -13.18 3.34
N THR A 248 11.23 -12.74 3.68
CA THR A 248 11.82 -12.87 5.01
C THR A 248 12.49 -11.59 5.50
N TRP A 249 12.65 -11.51 6.83
CA TRP A 249 13.39 -10.48 7.53
C TRP A 249 14.01 -11.07 8.81
N ILE A 250 15.02 -10.40 9.36
CA ILE A 250 15.61 -10.81 10.65
C ILE A 250 14.89 -10.10 11.78
N THR A 251 14.40 -10.87 12.74
CA THR A 251 13.86 -10.36 14.00
C THR A 251 14.84 -10.66 15.11
N VAL A 252 15.16 -9.65 15.92
CA VAL A 252 16.02 -9.78 17.09
C VAL A 252 15.21 -9.43 18.32
N TYR A 253 15.01 -10.39 19.22
CA TYR A 253 14.24 -10.17 20.44
C TYR A 253 15.07 -9.43 21.48
N PRO A 254 14.45 -8.88 22.55
CA PRO A 254 15.17 -8.14 23.57
C PRO A 254 16.27 -8.95 24.26
N ASP A 255 16.15 -10.28 24.35
CA ASP A 255 17.21 -11.17 24.88
C ASP A 255 18.33 -11.47 23.86
N LEU A 256 18.34 -10.77 22.73
CA LEU A 256 19.28 -10.89 21.61
C LEU A 256 19.18 -12.20 20.82
N THR A 257 18.19 -13.04 21.11
CA THR A 257 17.89 -14.18 20.26
C THR A 257 17.40 -13.69 18.90
N THR A 258 17.85 -14.35 17.84
CA THR A 258 17.55 -13.96 16.46
C THR A 258 16.70 -15.02 15.78
N LYS A 259 15.74 -14.58 14.97
CA LYS A 259 14.91 -15.45 14.13
C LYS A 259 14.75 -14.81 12.76
N ARG A 260 15.16 -15.51 11.71
CA ARG A 260 14.71 -15.18 10.35
C ARG A 260 13.24 -15.57 10.25
N ARG A 261 12.38 -14.60 9.99
CA ARG A 261 10.92 -14.75 9.91
C ARG A 261 10.45 -14.51 8.50
N GLY A 262 9.36 -15.14 8.10
CA GLY A 262 8.65 -14.80 6.88
C GLY A 262 7.16 -14.54 7.08
N MET A 263 6.44 -14.52 5.96
CA MET A 263 5.00 -14.25 5.95
C MET A 263 4.17 -15.25 6.77
N GLU A 264 4.58 -16.52 6.82
CA GLU A 264 3.88 -17.53 7.64
C GLU A 264 4.09 -17.29 9.14
N ASP A 265 5.31 -16.96 9.59
CA ASP A 265 5.54 -16.57 10.99
C ASP A 265 4.71 -15.33 11.37
N GLN A 266 4.56 -14.39 10.44
CA GLN A 266 3.73 -13.21 10.66
C GLN A 266 2.25 -13.58 10.77
N LYS A 267 1.74 -14.49 9.93
CA LYS A 267 0.39 -15.03 10.06
C LYS A 267 0.21 -15.68 11.43
N GLU A 268 1.06 -16.63 11.80
CA GLU A 268 0.93 -17.36 13.07
C GLU A 268 0.90 -16.45 14.30
N ASP A 269 1.77 -15.44 14.37
CA ASP A 269 1.78 -14.46 15.46
C ASP A 269 0.46 -13.70 15.56
N ARG A 270 -0.09 -13.29 14.41
CA ARG A 270 -1.38 -12.59 14.35
C ARG A 270 -2.52 -13.50 14.74
N LEU A 271 -2.48 -14.76 14.31
CA LEU A 271 -3.47 -15.74 14.71
C LEU A 271 -3.45 -15.89 16.23
N ARG A 272 -2.26 -16.07 16.82
CA ARG A 272 -2.08 -16.22 18.26
C ARG A 272 -2.59 -15.00 19.01
N TRP A 273 -2.23 -13.80 18.55
CA TRP A 273 -2.70 -12.54 19.12
C TRP A 273 -4.23 -12.42 19.08
N LEU A 274 -4.84 -12.55 17.90
CA LEU A 274 -6.30 -12.43 17.76
C LEU A 274 -7.04 -13.56 18.48
N SER A 275 -6.46 -14.76 18.55
CA SER A 275 -7.05 -15.91 19.26
C SER A 275 -7.07 -15.71 20.79
N GLY A 276 -6.23 -14.83 21.33
CA GLY A 276 -6.27 -14.43 22.73
C GLY A 276 -7.46 -13.50 23.05
N ILE A 277 -8.13 -12.98 22.03
CA ILE A 277 -9.19 -11.97 22.15
C ILE A 277 -10.54 -12.55 21.71
N ARG A 278 -10.55 -13.33 20.64
CA ARG A 278 -11.75 -14.00 20.08
C ARG A 278 -11.41 -15.44 19.66
N PRO A 279 -12.39 -16.37 19.57
CA PRO A 279 -12.12 -17.77 19.29
C PRO A 279 -11.29 -17.99 18.01
N ARG A 280 -10.31 -18.89 18.06
CA ARG A 280 -9.38 -19.16 16.94
C ARG A 280 -10.12 -19.52 15.66
N GLU A 281 -11.18 -20.32 15.76
CA GLU A 281 -12.01 -20.74 14.63
C GLU A 281 -12.66 -19.54 13.94
N SER A 282 -13.08 -18.52 14.71
CA SER A 282 -13.62 -17.27 14.16
C SER A 282 -12.55 -16.48 13.42
N VAL A 283 -11.33 -16.40 13.95
CA VAL A 283 -10.21 -15.71 13.29
C VAL A 283 -9.84 -16.40 11.99
N VAL A 284 -9.72 -17.73 12.01
CA VAL A 284 -9.42 -18.54 10.82
C VAL A 284 -10.53 -18.42 9.78
N LYS A 285 -11.81 -18.46 10.20
CA LYS A 285 -12.95 -18.28 9.30
C LYS A 285 -12.90 -16.91 8.61
N ASP A 286 -12.55 -15.84 9.33
CA ASP A 286 -12.36 -14.51 8.72
C ASP A 286 -11.21 -14.48 7.71
N TRP A 287 -10.16 -15.29 7.89
CA TRP A 287 -9.06 -15.40 6.93
C TRP A 287 -9.42 -16.20 5.68
N GLN A 288 -10.33 -17.15 5.82
CA GLN A 288 -10.81 -18.04 4.75
C GLN A 288 -12.01 -17.46 4.00
N LYS A 289 -12.62 -16.38 4.50
CA LYS A 289 -13.63 -15.62 3.76
C LYS A 289 -12.95 -14.88 2.60
N GLU A 290 -12.88 -15.53 1.45
CA GLU A 290 -12.69 -14.83 0.17
C GLU A 290 -13.97 -14.09 -0.27
N GLU A 291 -15.14 -14.60 0.14
CA GLU A 291 -16.43 -13.97 -0.11
C GLU A 291 -16.81 -13.01 1.02
N TRP A 292 -16.91 -11.75 0.66
CA TRP A 292 -17.44 -10.69 1.50
C TRP A 292 -18.97 -10.78 1.49
N ASP A 293 -19.57 -10.83 2.68
CA ASP A 293 -21.01 -10.96 2.85
C ASP A 293 -21.75 -9.70 2.39
N PHE A 294 -22.13 -9.67 1.11
CA PHE A 294 -22.97 -8.64 0.49
C PHE A 294 -24.33 -8.50 1.18
N THR A 295 -24.76 -9.49 1.96
CA THR A 295 -26.03 -9.52 2.69
C THR A 295 -26.01 -8.60 3.91
N LEU A 296 -24.85 -8.44 4.57
CA LEU A 296 -24.68 -7.49 5.68
C LEU A 296 -24.78 -6.03 5.20
N ARG A 297 -24.47 -5.77 3.92
CA ARG A 297 -24.64 -4.45 3.28
C ARG A 297 -26.11 -4.12 3.04
N HIS A 298 -26.92 -5.13 2.68
CA HIS A 298 -28.37 -4.99 2.44
C HIS A 298 -29.17 -4.73 3.71
N SER A 299 -28.67 -5.13 4.90
CA SER A 299 -29.35 -4.83 6.17
C SER A 299 -28.99 -3.46 6.76
N LEU A 300 -27.86 -2.87 6.36
CA LEU A 300 -27.34 -1.60 6.90
C LEU A 300 -27.57 -0.39 5.98
N VAL A 301 -27.77 -0.61 4.68
CA VAL A 301 -28.01 0.47 3.71
C VAL A 301 -29.09 -0.02 2.74
N GLY A 302 -30.29 0.55 2.84
CA GLY A 302 -31.46 0.20 2.02
C GLY A 302 -31.28 0.53 0.54
N ILE A 303 -30.44 -0.23 -0.16
CA ILE A 303 -30.24 -0.15 -1.60
C ILE A 303 -30.55 -1.53 -2.16
N SER A 304 -31.65 -1.62 -2.91
CA SER A 304 -32.04 -2.82 -3.65
C SER A 304 -31.25 -2.90 -4.95
N GLU A 305 -30.58 -4.02 -5.24
CA GLU A 305 -30.41 -4.45 -6.63
C GLU A 305 -30.53 -5.97 -6.78
N SER A 306 -31.19 -6.33 -7.88
CA SER A 306 -31.64 -7.65 -8.33
C SER A 306 -30.52 -8.62 -8.69
N SER A 307 -30.87 -9.89 -8.55
CA SER A 307 -30.07 -11.12 -8.64
C SER A 307 -29.38 -11.43 -9.99
N VAL A 308 -28.17 -12.00 -9.90
CA VAL A 308 -27.54 -12.85 -10.93
C VAL A 308 -27.27 -14.25 -10.33
N PRO A 309 -27.58 -15.37 -11.01
CA PRO A 309 -27.34 -16.73 -10.48
C PRO A 309 -25.91 -17.27 -10.71
N GLN A 310 -25.61 -18.32 -9.94
CA GLN A 310 -24.34 -19.02 -9.70
C GLN A 310 -23.61 -19.61 -10.93
N GLN A 311 -22.29 -19.73 -10.76
CA GLN A 311 -21.30 -20.40 -11.61
C GLN A 311 -21.49 -21.92 -11.70
N THR A 312 -21.06 -22.50 -12.81
CA THR A 312 -20.66 -23.92 -12.94
C THR A 312 -19.20 -24.02 -13.41
N GLU A 313 -18.47 -24.95 -12.80
CA GLU A 313 -17.06 -25.29 -13.05
C GLU A 313 -16.76 -25.72 -14.49
N VAL A 314 -15.55 -25.44 -15.00
CA VAL A 314 -14.97 -26.16 -16.14
C VAL A 314 -13.48 -26.47 -15.89
N LYS A 315 -13.14 -27.74 -16.18
CA LYS A 315 -11.84 -28.41 -16.11
C LYS A 315 -10.84 -27.94 -17.18
N GLU A 316 -9.56 -28.07 -16.88
CA GLU A 316 -8.44 -27.94 -17.82
C GLU A 316 -8.35 -29.13 -18.80
N GLU A 317 -8.07 -28.84 -20.07
CA GLU A 317 -7.41 -29.76 -21.01
C GLU A 317 -6.37 -29.02 -21.89
N LYS A 318 -5.25 -29.71 -22.18
CA LYS A 318 -4.12 -29.26 -23.02
C LYS A 318 -4.32 -29.70 -24.48
N GLY A 319 -3.92 -28.88 -25.46
CA GLY A 319 -3.86 -29.22 -26.88
C GLY A 319 -2.89 -28.35 -27.72
N VAL A 320 -2.35 -28.93 -28.79
CA VAL A 320 -1.16 -28.56 -29.59
C VAL A 320 -1.36 -27.38 -30.57
N GLY A 321 -0.52 -26.34 -30.45
CA GLY A 321 0.35 -25.81 -31.52
C GLY A 321 -0.21 -25.13 -32.78
N LEU A 322 -1.15 -24.19 -32.68
CA LEU A 322 -1.40 -23.17 -33.72
C LEU A 322 -0.63 -21.88 -33.36
N LEU A 323 -0.03 -21.20 -34.34
CA LEU A 323 0.74 -19.95 -34.18
C LEU A 323 -0.20 -18.74 -33.96
N ASN A 324 -1.04 -18.83 -32.93
CA ASN A 324 -2.03 -17.81 -32.61
C ASN A 324 -1.38 -16.68 -31.81
N VAL A 325 -1.88 -15.45 -32.01
CA VAL A 325 -1.57 -14.32 -31.13
C VAL A 325 -2.69 -14.16 -30.11
N LYS A 326 -2.31 -14.12 -28.84
CA LYS A 326 -3.25 -13.94 -27.73
C LYS A 326 -3.40 -12.45 -27.45
N VAL A 327 -4.61 -11.93 -27.62
CA VAL A 327 -4.95 -10.55 -27.28
C VAL A 327 -5.76 -10.52 -25.99
N LYS A 328 -5.28 -9.81 -24.97
CA LYS A 328 -5.99 -9.59 -23.71
C LYS A 328 -6.64 -8.21 -23.69
N PHE A 329 -7.85 -8.14 -23.13
CA PHE A 329 -8.64 -6.94 -23.04
C PHE A 329 -8.78 -6.47 -21.60
N PRO A 330 -8.88 -5.14 -21.39
CA PRO A 330 -9.24 -4.60 -20.10
C PRO A 330 -10.74 -4.77 -19.87
N LEU A 331 -11.18 -4.74 -18.62
CA LEU A 331 -12.61 -4.84 -18.28
C LEU A 331 -13.44 -3.76 -18.98
N SER A 332 -12.87 -2.58 -19.23
CA SER A 332 -13.49 -1.47 -19.95
C SER A 332 -13.91 -1.81 -21.39
N LEU A 333 -13.34 -2.86 -21.99
CA LEU A 333 -13.76 -3.34 -23.31
C LEU A 333 -14.68 -4.57 -23.25
N HIS A 334 -14.99 -5.09 -22.06
CA HIS A 334 -15.77 -6.33 -21.91
C HIS A 334 -17.19 -6.22 -22.50
N GLU A 335 -17.82 -5.04 -22.44
CA GLU A 335 -19.13 -4.85 -23.08
C GLU A 335 -19.09 -5.04 -24.59
N LEU A 336 -17.95 -4.71 -25.23
CA LEU A 336 -17.74 -4.81 -26.66
C LEU A 336 -17.21 -6.20 -27.05
N THR A 337 -16.27 -6.75 -26.28
CA THR A 337 -15.60 -8.00 -26.63
C THR A 337 -16.32 -9.25 -26.10
N LYS A 338 -17.11 -9.11 -25.03
CA LYS A 338 -17.75 -10.21 -24.27
C LYS A 338 -16.77 -11.27 -23.75
N THR A 339 -15.47 -10.95 -23.74
CA THR A 339 -14.39 -11.83 -23.27
C THR A 339 -13.21 -11.00 -22.75
N ARG A 340 -12.43 -11.57 -21.82
CA ARG A 340 -11.18 -10.96 -21.34
C ARG A 340 -9.98 -11.21 -22.25
N TRP A 341 -10.10 -12.12 -23.20
CA TRP A 341 -9.06 -12.39 -24.18
C TRP A 341 -9.62 -13.05 -25.45
N THR A 342 -8.88 -12.97 -26.55
CA THR A 342 -9.14 -13.72 -27.77
C THR A 342 -7.83 -14.19 -28.38
N GLU A 343 -7.92 -15.25 -29.18
CA GLU A 343 -6.86 -15.60 -30.12
C GLU A 343 -7.20 -15.06 -31.52
N LEU A 344 -6.15 -14.65 -32.23
CA LEU A 344 -6.18 -14.30 -33.63
C LEU A 344 -5.21 -15.22 -34.37
N ASP A 345 -5.70 -15.85 -35.43
CA ASP A 345 -4.87 -16.63 -36.34
C ASP A 345 -4.18 -15.65 -37.30
N LEU A 346 -2.86 -15.62 -37.24
CA LEU A 346 -2.04 -14.78 -38.10
C LEU A 346 -1.24 -15.72 -39.00
N ASN A 347 -1.47 -15.62 -40.30
CA ASN A 347 -0.71 -16.33 -41.33
C ASN A 347 0.75 -15.78 -41.42
N GLY A 348 1.56 -15.95 -40.38
CA GLY A 348 2.95 -15.48 -40.28
C GLY A 348 3.15 -14.33 -39.29
N SER A 349 3.75 -13.23 -39.75
CA SER A 349 3.97 -12.01 -38.96
C SER A 349 3.12 -10.85 -39.46
N THR A 350 2.75 -9.95 -38.56
CA THR A 350 2.00 -8.72 -38.86
C THR A 350 2.55 -7.57 -38.02
N THR A 351 1.87 -6.42 -37.97
CA THR A 351 2.17 -5.31 -37.07
C THR A 351 1.06 -5.10 -36.05
N ILE A 352 1.30 -4.32 -35.00
CA ILE A 352 0.25 -3.90 -34.06
C ILE A 352 -0.93 -3.27 -34.79
N GLU A 353 -0.70 -2.48 -35.84
CA GLU A 353 -1.77 -1.95 -36.71
C GLU A 353 -2.59 -3.07 -37.36
N GLY A 354 -1.93 -4.12 -37.87
CA GLY A 354 -2.60 -5.31 -38.42
C GLY A 354 -3.44 -6.03 -37.38
N VAL A 355 -2.94 -6.21 -36.16
CA VAL A 355 -3.69 -6.80 -35.03
C VAL A 355 -4.96 -5.96 -34.74
N MET A 356 -4.84 -4.64 -34.68
CA MET A 356 -5.98 -3.76 -34.40
C MET A 356 -7.04 -3.77 -35.51
N LYS A 357 -6.61 -3.96 -36.77
CA LYS A 357 -7.52 -4.17 -37.89
C LYS A 357 -8.29 -5.48 -37.76
N SER A 358 -7.61 -6.59 -37.49
CA SER A 358 -8.26 -7.89 -37.26
C SER A 358 -9.24 -7.88 -36.08
N LEU A 359 -8.92 -7.13 -35.01
CA LEU A 359 -9.84 -6.91 -33.89
C LEU A 359 -11.07 -6.07 -34.29
N THR A 360 -10.89 -5.09 -35.18
CA THR A 360 -12.00 -4.32 -35.72
C THR A 360 -12.92 -5.20 -36.57
N ASP A 361 -12.35 -6.04 -37.44
CA ASP A 361 -13.12 -6.96 -38.27
C ASP A 361 -13.93 -7.95 -37.40
N LYS A 362 -13.40 -8.31 -36.22
CA LYS A 362 -14.03 -9.24 -35.27
C LYS A 362 -15.09 -8.59 -34.36
N TYR A 363 -14.82 -7.40 -33.84
CA TYR A 363 -15.66 -6.74 -32.80
C TYR A 363 -16.44 -5.52 -33.31
N GLY A 364 -16.24 -5.12 -34.57
CA GLY A 364 -16.98 -4.08 -35.26
C GLY A 364 -16.50 -2.64 -35.00
N ASP A 365 -17.14 -1.69 -35.66
CA ASP A 365 -16.70 -0.28 -35.71
C ASP A 365 -16.70 0.41 -34.34
N LYS A 366 -17.61 0.04 -33.43
CA LYS A 366 -17.64 0.59 -32.06
C LYS A 366 -16.35 0.29 -31.29
N PHE A 367 -15.73 -0.87 -31.52
CA PHE A 367 -14.43 -1.21 -30.94
C PHE A 367 -13.35 -0.28 -31.48
N ARG A 368 -13.29 -0.13 -32.82
CA ARG A 368 -12.34 0.78 -33.49
C ARG A 368 -12.48 2.20 -32.96
N GLU A 369 -13.70 2.74 -32.92
CA GLU A 369 -13.97 4.08 -32.40
C GLU A 369 -13.58 4.23 -30.93
N THR A 370 -13.67 3.17 -30.13
CA THR A 370 -13.31 3.22 -28.71
C THR A 370 -11.81 3.23 -28.49
N VAL A 371 -11.05 2.41 -29.22
CA VAL A 371 -9.61 2.17 -28.93
C VAL A 371 -8.69 2.97 -29.86
N MET A 372 -9.12 3.30 -31.08
CA MET A 372 -8.29 3.89 -32.13
C MET A 372 -8.71 5.33 -32.45
N ALA A 373 -7.75 6.12 -32.90
CA ALA A 373 -7.94 7.47 -33.41
C ALA A 373 -7.40 7.55 -34.84
N THR A 374 -8.01 8.38 -35.67
CA THR A 374 -7.50 8.70 -37.01
C THR A 374 -6.98 10.12 -36.97
N ASP A 375 -5.72 10.30 -37.36
CA ASP A 375 -5.11 11.61 -37.52
C ASP A 375 -5.78 12.33 -38.70
N ARG A 376 -6.26 13.55 -38.44
CA ARG A 376 -7.05 14.34 -39.40
C ARG A 376 -6.21 14.85 -40.57
N ASP A 377 -4.89 14.95 -40.40
CA ASP A 377 -4.02 15.60 -41.38
C ASP A 377 -3.39 14.62 -42.38
N ASN A 378 -3.25 13.34 -42.01
CA ASN A 378 -2.58 12.33 -42.84
C ASN A 378 -3.34 10.98 -42.94
N GLY A 379 -4.50 10.86 -42.28
CA GLY A 379 -5.31 9.63 -42.30
C GLY A 379 -4.68 8.43 -41.56
N SER A 380 -3.55 8.62 -40.88
CA SER A 380 -2.87 7.55 -40.15
C SER A 380 -3.67 7.10 -38.94
N ILE A 381 -3.66 5.79 -38.70
CA ILE A 381 -4.32 5.18 -37.56
C ILE A 381 -3.37 5.24 -36.36
N ASN A 382 -3.89 5.65 -35.21
CA ASN A 382 -3.14 5.64 -33.95
C ASN A 382 -4.02 5.08 -32.83
N ILE A 383 -3.42 4.72 -31.70
CA ILE A 383 -4.15 4.28 -30.51
C ILE A 383 -4.55 5.52 -29.71
N LYS A 384 -5.82 5.61 -29.29
CA LYS A 384 -6.29 6.71 -28.46
C LYS A 384 -5.45 6.81 -27.19
N ARG A 385 -5.17 8.03 -26.73
CA ARG A 385 -4.39 8.28 -25.51
C ARG A 385 -4.94 7.54 -24.27
N SER A 386 -6.25 7.29 -24.26
CA SER A 386 -6.95 6.52 -23.23
C SER A 386 -6.61 5.03 -23.23
N PHE A 387 -5.74 4.54 -24.11
CA PHE A 387 -5.28 3.16 -24.15
C PHE A 387 -3.74 3.09 -24.33
N ASN A 388 -3.14 2.11 -23.69
CA ASN A 388 -1.78 1.65 -23.91
C ASN A 388 -1.84 0.22 -24.47
N VAL A 389 -0.90 -0.10 -25.36
CA VAL A 389 -0.76 -1.46 -25.89
C VAL A 389 0.62 -1.97 -25.55
N TYR A 390 0.67 -3.23 -25.11
CA TYR A 390 1.90 -3.92 -24.75
C TYR A 390 2.06 -5.15 -25.62
N LEU A 391 3.28 -5.40 -26.08
CA LEU A 391 3.68 -6.63 -26.75
C LEU A 391 4.65 -7.36 -25.83
N ASN A 392 4.30 -8.57 -25.41
CA ASN A 392 5.11 -9.41 -24.50
C ASN A 392 5.61 -8.65 -23.25
N GLY A 393 4.75 -7.79 -22.69
CA GLY A 393 5.04 -6.98 -21.50
C GLY A 393 5.76 -5.65 -21.76
N MET A 394 6.18 -5.35 -23.00
CA MET A 394 6.80 -4.07 -23.36
C MET A 394 5.78 -3.11 -23.96
N ASN A 395 5.72 -1.88 -23.47
CA ASN A 395 4.85 -0.86 -24.05
C ASN A 395 5.33 -0.52 -25.46
N ILE A 396 4.44 -0.56 -26.46
CA ILE A 396 4.80 -0.34 -27.86
C ILE A 396 5.37 1.08 -28.12
N LYS A 397 5.11 2.05 -27.23
CA LYS A 397 5.71 3.39 -27.27
C LYS A 397 7.23 3.36 -27.09
N ASN A 398 7.76 2.33 -26.45
CA ASN A 398 9.19 2.08 -26.28
C ASN A 398 9.76 1.19 -27.42
N LEU A 399 8.93 0.83 -28.40
CA LEU A 399 9.28 0.06 -29.60
C LEU A 399 9.04 0.95 -30.85
N GLN A 400 8.51 0.38 -31.92
CA GLN A 400 8.17 1.09 -33.16
C GLN A 400 6.71 1.55 -33.21
N GLY A 401 6.05 1.71 -32.05
CA GLY A 401 4.66 2.12 -31.96
C GLY A 401 3.73 1.11 -32.66
N ILE A 402 2.75 1.61 -33.41
CA ILE A 402 1.81 0.75 -34.16
C ILE A 402 2.48 -0.06 -35.28
N LYS A 403 3.70 0.30 -35.70
CA LYS A 403 4.47 -0.44 -36.72
C LYS A 403 5.29 -1.60 -36.13
N THR A 404 5.28 -1.79 -34.81
CA THR A 404 5.96 -2.90 -34.15
C THR A 404 5.45 -4.23 -34.70
N GLU A 405 6.37 -5.10 -35.14
CA GLU A 405 6.05 -6.43 -35.65
C GLU A 405 5.53 -7.35 -34.53
N VAL A 406 4.59 -8.23 -34.89
CA VAL A 406 3.95 -9.23 -34.03
C VAL A 406 4.01 -10.57 -34.75
N HIS A 407 4.48 -11.60 -34.06
CA HIS A 407 4.65 -12.96 -34.57
C HIS A 407 3.71 -13.94 -33.86
N GLY A 408 3.51 -15.12 -34.46
CA GLY A 408 2.76 -16.20 -33.81
C GLY A 408 3.35 -16.58 -32.44
N ASN A 409 2.46 -16.83 -31.46
CA ASN A 409 2.72 -17.00 -30.02
C ASN A 409 2.97 -15.72 -29.21
N ASP A 410 2.95 -14.53 -29.83
CA ASP A 410 3.05 -13.28 -29.06
C ASP A 410 1.78 -13.00 -28.25
N GLU A 411 1.96 -12.32 -27.13
CA GLU A 411 0.87 -11.80 -26.30
C GLU A 411 0.77 -10.28 -26.46
N VAL A 412 -0.39 -9.82 -26.92
CA VAL A 412 -0.75 -8.41 -27.01
C VAL A 412 -1.72 -8.07 -25.89
N ILE A 413 -1.42 -7.04 -25.11
CA ILE A 413 -2.31 -6.58 -24.03
C ILE A 413 -2.76 -5.17 -24.39
N ILE A 414 -4.07 -5.01 -24.59
CA ILE A 414 -4.71 -3.70 -24.66
C ILE A 414 -5.09 -3.33 -23.25
N LEU A 415 -4.59 -2.21 -22.77
CA LEU A 415 -4.96 -1.64 -21.48
C LEU A 415 -5.57 -0.28 -21.75
N SER A 416 -6.75 0.01 -21.22
CA SER A 416 -7.11 1.41 -21.01
C SER A 416 -6.09 2.05 -20.08
N TRP A 417 -5.91 3.36 -20.18
CA TRP A 417 -5.19 4.16 -19.18
C TRP A 417 -5.72 3.90 -17.76
N VAL A 418 -7.01 3.56 -17.70
CA VAL A 418 -7.80 3.23 -16.50
C VAL A 418 -7.81 1.73 -16.18
N SER A 419 -6.94 0.93 -16.80
CA SER A 419 -6.77 -0.47 -16.45
C SER A 419 -5.29 -0.73 -16.22
N GLY A 420 -4.82 -0.40 -15.03
CA GLY A 420 -3.63 -1.01 -14.49
C GLY A 420 -3.95 -2.44 -14.10
N GLY A 421 -3.36 -3.41 -14.80
CA GLY A 421 -3.04 -4.74 -14.25
C GLY A 421 -1.54 -4.80 -14.15
#